data_AF-A0A377NEI1-F1
#
_entry.id   AF-A0A377NEI1-F1
#
_cell.length_a   1.000
_cell.length_b   1.000
_cell.length_c   1.000
_cell.angle_alpha   90.00
_cell.angle_beta   90.00
_cell.angle_gamma   90.00
#
_symmetry.space_group_name_H-M   'P 1'
#
loop_
_entity.id
_entity.type
_entity.pdbx_description
1 polymer ?
#
loop_
_entity_poly.entity_id
_entity_poly.type
_entity_poly.pdbx_seq_one_letter_code
_entity_poly.pdbx_strand_id
1 'polypeptide(L)'
;MVDKRDSYTKEDLEASGRSELFGAGGPPLPSGNMLMMDRIVKMQEDGGSHGKGYVEAELDINPDLWFFGCHFIGDPVMPGCLGLDAMWQLVGFYLGWLGGEGKGRALGVGEVKFTGQVLPTAKVVTYRLNFKRVIQP
;
A
#
# COMPACT_ATOMS: atom_id res chain seq x y z
N MET A 1 -18.72 -11.82 4.57
CA MET A 1 -17.73 -12.22 3.55
C MET A 1 -17.19 -10.95 2.93
N VAL A 2 -15.88 -10.85 2.73
CA VAL A 2 -15.26 -9.69 2.05
C VAL A 2 -15.73 -9.66 0.60
N ASP A 3 -16.22 -8.52 0.14
CA ASP A 3 -16.51 -8.29 -1.28
C ASP A 3 -15.19 -8.10 -2.03
N LYS A 4 -14.68 -9.20 -2.59
CA LYS A 4 -13.40 -9.22 -3.30
C LYS A 4 -13.57 -8.55 -4.66
N ARG A 5 -12.89 -7.42 -4.82
CA ARG A 5 -12.77 -6.66 -6.06
C ARG A 5 -11.32 -6.71 -6.53
N ASP A 6 -11.12 -6.60 -7.84
CA ASP A 6 -9.78 -6.61 -8.45
C ASP A 6 -9.11 -5.22 -8.41
N SER A 7 -9.86 -4.18 -8.02
CA SER A 7 -9.38 -2.80 -7.90
C SER A 7 -10.16 -2.04 -6.83
N TYR A 8 -9.52 -1.05 -6.20
CA TYR A 8 -10.10 -0.22 -5.15
C TYR A 8 -9.75 1.26 -5.36
N THR A 9 -10.76 2.12 -5.21
CA THR A 9 -10.68 3.58 -5.35
C THR A 9 -10.12 4.26 -4.10
N LYS A 10 -9.86 5.57 -4.15
CA LYS A 10 -9.41 6.33 -2.97
C LYS A 10 -10.40 6.21 -1.82
N GLU A 11 -11.68 6.35 -2.14
CA GLU A 11 -12.79 6.28 -1.20
C GLU A 11 -12.87 4.90 -0.53
N ASP A 12 -12.58 3.83 -1.28
CA ASP A 12 -12.48 2.47 -0.74
C ASP A 12 -11.31 2.33 0.25
N LEU A 13 -10.15 2.90 -0.06
CA LEU A 13 -8.97 2.85 0.81
C LEU A 13 -9.18 3.67 2.09
N GLU A 14 -9.87 4.80 1.99
CA GLU A 14 -10.28 5.59 3.15
C GLU A 14 -11.30 4.83 4.02
N ALA A 15 -12.25 4.13 3.39
CA ALA A 15 -13.17 3.24 4.08
C ALA A 15 -12.44 2.06 4.77
N SER A 16 -11.39 1.53 4.14
CA SER A 16 -10.50 0.54 4.78
C SER A 16 -9.86 1.09 6.05
N GLY A 17 -9.35 2.33 6.02
CA GLY A 17 -8.79 2.99 7.20
C GLY A 17 -9.78 3.22 8.35
N ARG A 18 -11.08 3.24 8.04
CA ARG A 18 -12.18 3.30 9.03
C ARG A 18 -12.73 1.93 9.43
N SER A 19 -12.10 0.84 8.99
CA SER A 19 -12.56 -0.55 9.19
C SER A 19 -13.93 -0.85 8.58
N GLU A 20 -14.36 -0.08 7.58
CA GLU A 20 -15.66 -0.26 6.91
C GLU A 20 -15.56 -1.27 5.75
N LEU A 21 -14.37 -1.39 5.13
CA LEU A 21 -14.18 -2.23 3.94
C LEU A 21 -14.14 -3.73 4.24
N PHE A 22 -13.33 -4.14 5.22
CA PHE A 22 -13.22 -5.55 5.65
C PHE A 22 -13.98 -5.84 6.95
N GLY A 23 -14.69 -4.84 7.49
CA GLY A 23 -15.39 -4.91 8.76
C GLY A 23 -14.45 -4.94 9.98
N ALA A 24 -15.05 -5.02 11.17
CA ALA A 24 -14.33 -4.93 12.45
C ALA A 24 -13.28 -6.03 12.69
N GLY A 25 -13.39 -7.16 12.00
CA GLY A 25 -12.45 -8.29 12.10
C GLY A 25 -11.27 -8.19 11.13
N GLY A 26 -11.35 -7.39 10.08
CA GLY A 26 -10.29 -7.28 9.07
C GLY A 26 -9.21 -6.25 9.42
N PRO A 27 -8.05 -6.30 8.74
CA PRO A 27 -6.98 -5.33 8.94
C PRO A 27 -7.32 -3.99 8.26
N PRO A 28 -7.46 -2.88 9.00
CA PRO A 28 -7.60 -1.57 8.38
C PRO A 28 -6.25 -1.10 7.81
N LEU A 29 -6.31 -0.31 6.74
CA LEU A 29 -5.18 0.50 6.31
C LEU A 29 -4.89 1.65 7.30
N PRO A 30 -3.70 2.27 7.24
CA PRO A 30 -3.51 3.59 7.84
C PRO A 30 -4.44 4.64 7.23
N SER A 31 -4.67 5.73 7.94
CA SER A 31 -5.55 6.83 7.52
C SER A 31 -4.77 8.14 7.34
N GLY A 32 -5.34 9.04 6.53
CA GLY A 32 -4.81 10.40 6.32
C GLY A 32 -3.36 10.38 5.83
N ASN A 33 -2.48 11.14 6.50
CA ASN A 33 -1.08 11.35 6.10
C ASN A 33 -0.20 10.10 6.12
N MET A 34 -0.66 8.98 6.68
CA MET A 34 0.05 7.70 6.65
C MET A 34 -0.45 6.75 5.55
N LEU A 35 -1.57 7.05 4.88
CA LEU A 35 -2.05 6.27 3.74
C LEU A 35 -1.24 6.63 2.49
N MET A 36 -0.35 5.74 2.06
CA MET A 36 0.63 6.02 1.00
C MET A 36 0.21 5.57 -0.40
N MET A 37 -1.09 5.46 -0.66
CA MET A 37 -1.62 5.12 -1.97
C MET A 37 -3.00 5.77 -2.16
N ASP A 38 -3.32 6.08 -3.41
CA ASP A 38 -4.61 6.62 -3.80
C ASP A 38 -5.53 5.56 -4.37
N ARG A 39 -4.97 4.49 -4.95
CA ARG A 39 -5.75 3.46 -5.62
C ARG A 39 -4.99 2.15 -5.67
N ILE A 40 -5.73 1.05 -5.62
CA ILE A 40 -5.24 -0.28 -6.01
C ILE A 40 -5.83 -0.55 -7.39
N VAL A 41 -4.99 -0.63 -8.40
CA VAL A 41 -5.43 -0.80 -9.80
C VAL A 41 -5.59 -2.26 -10.20
N LYS A 42 -4.94 -3.18 -9.47
CA LYS A 42 -4.99 -4.61 -9.76
C LYS A 42 -4.74 -5.47 -8.52
N MET A 43 -5.55 -6.49 -8.33
CA MET A 43 -5.36 -7.59 -7.37
C MET A 43 -5.64 -8.92 -8.05
N GLN A 44 -4.81 -9.93 -7.77
CA GLN A 44 -4.98 -11.30 -8.29
C GLN A 44 -4.52 -12.32 -7.25
N GLU A 45 -5.25 -13.43 -7.08
CA GLU A 45 -4.87 -14.51 -6.17
C GLU A 45 -3.75 -15.40 -6.72
N ASP A 46 -3.77 -15.65 -8.02
CA ASP A 46 -2.90 -16.59 -8.75
C ASP A 46 -1.88 -15.91 -9.68
N GLY A 47 -1.74 -14.59 -9.58
CA GLY A 47 -0.82 -13.79 -10.38
C GLY A 47 0.60 -13.67 -9.82
N GLY A 48 1.38 -12.81 -10.48
CA GLY A 48 2.72 -12.41 -10.06
C GLY A 48 3.80 -13.43 -10.43
N SER A 49 5.06 -13.07 -10.22
CA SER A 49 6.22 -13.85 -10.68
C SER A 49 6.37 -15.23 -10.01
N HIS A 50 5.59 -15.52 -8.97
CA HIS A 50 5.59 -16.82 -8.29
C HIS A 50 4.23 -17.55 -8.38
N GLY A 51 3.21 -16.96 -9.04
CA GLY A 51 1.86 -17.51 -9.12
C GLY A 51 1.18 -17.67 -7.76
N LYS A 52 1.43 -16.75 -6.82
CA LYS A 52 0.93 -16.78 -5.43
C LYS A 52 0.26 -15.48 -5.00
N GLY A 53 0.03 -14.57 -5.94
CA GLY A 53 -0.64 -13.32 -5.69
C GLY A 53 0.10 -12.14 -6.30
N TYR A 54 -0.67 -11.16 -6.76
CA TYR A 54 -0.16 -9.92 -7.31
C TYR A 54 -1.02 -8.73 -6.88
N VAL A 55 -0.36 -7.62 -6.55
CA VAL A 55 -1.02 -6.34 -6.27
C VAL A 55 -0.26 -5.22 -6.98
N GLU A 56 -0.99 -4.34 -7.66
CA GLU A 56 -0.48 -3.07 -8.19
C GLU A 56 -1.32 -1.92 -7.64
N ALA A 57 -0.63 -0.89 -7.15
CA ALA A 57 -1.24 0.30 -6.56
C ALA A 57 -0.47 1.56 -6.96
N GLU A 58 -1.13 2.72 -6.85
CA GLU A 58 -0.58 3.99 -7.29
C GLU A 58 -0.81 5.09 -6.25
N LEU A 59 0.12 6.04 -6.20
CA LEU A 59 0.04 7.31 -5.45
C LEU A 59 0.28 8.44 -6.44
N ASP A 60 -0.66 9.38 -6.54
CA ASP A 60 -0.51 10.59 -7.34
C ASP A 60 0.41 11.56 -6.62
N ILE A 61 1.42 12.05 -7.32
CA ILE A 61 2.40 12.99 -6.79
C ILE A 61 2.02 14.41 -7.19
N ASN A 62 1.94 15.28 -6.18
CA ASN A 62 1.83 16.71 -6.34
C ASN A 62 2.73 17.43 -5.32
N PRO A 63 3.15 18.68 -5.58
CA PRO A 63 4.06 19.40 -4.69
C PRO A 63 3.53 19.67 -3.28
N ASP A 64 2.20 19.60 -3.09
CA ASP A 64 1.54 19.93 -1.82
C ASP A 64 1.45 18.72 -0.87
N LEU A 65 1.91 17.53 -1.27
CA LEU A 65 2.00 16.39 -0.37
C LEU A 65 2.86 16.73 0.85
N TRP A 66 2.30 16.49 2.04
CA TRP A 66 2.79 17.02 3.31
C TRP A 66 4.28 16.76 3.55
N PHE A 67 4.78 15.60 3.13
CA PHE A 67 6.16 15.20 3.40
C PHE A 67 7.18 16.03 2.63
N PHE A 68 6.83 16.62 1.48
CA PHE A 68 7.76 17.47 0.74
C PHE A 68 8.06 18.78 1.49
N GLY A 69 7.11 19.30 2.25
CA GLY A 69 7.30 20.53 3.03
C GLY A 69 8.27 20.37 4.21
N CYS A 70 8.51 19.14 4.66
CA CYS A 70 9.35 18.86 5.83
C CYS A 70 10.56 17.95 5.54
N HIS A 71 10.66 17.35 4.36
CA HIS A 71 11.69 16.37 4.03
C HIS A 71 12.30 16.65 2.65
N PHE A 72 13.29 17.52 2.52
CA PHE A 72 13.82 18.46 3.51
C PHE A 72 13.44 19.89 3.13
N ILE A 73 13.56 20.83 4.08
CA ILE A 73 13.37 22.25 3.77
C ILE A 73 14.44 22.67 2.75
N GLY A 74 14.01 23.06 1.55
CA GLY A 74 14.88 23.47 0.45
C GLY A 74 15.40 22.33 -0.44
N ASP A 75 15.14 21.07 -0.10
CA ASP A 75 15.50 19.88 -0.89
C ASP A 75 14.40 18.82 -0.78
N PRO A 76 13.23 19.06 -1.40
CA PRO A 76 12.05 18.24 -1.20
C PRO A 76 12.17 16.88 -1.90
N VAL A 77 12.02 15.81 -1.14
CA VAL A 77 12.08 14.42 -1.61
C VAL A 77 11.16 13.54 -0.76
N MET A 78 10.39 12.65 -1.39
CA MET A 78 9.57 11.70 -0.65
C MET A 78 10.44 10.84 0.27
N PRO A 79 10.10 10.70 1.57
CA PRO A 79 10.81 9.79 2.45
C PRO A 79 10.74 8.35 1.92
N GLY A 80 11.89 7.74 1.63
CA GLY A 80 11.96 6.37 1.12
C GLY A 80 11.29 5.34 2.05
N CYS A 81 11.26 5.62 3.36
CA CYS A 81 10.57 4.80 4.34
C CYS A 81 9.04 4.77 4.14
N LEU A 82 8.41 5.83 3.63
CA LEU A 82 6.98 5.85 3.34
C LEU A 82 6.66 5.00 2.09
N GLY A 83 7.54 5.00 1.09
CA GLY A 83 7.42 4.07 -0.03
C GLY A 83 7.57 2.60 0.38
N LEU A 84 8.46 2.32 1.35
CA LEU A 84 8.59 1.00 1.96
C LEU A 84 7.33 0.61 2.75
N ASP A 85 6.77 1.55 3.53
CA ASP A 85 5.55 1.30 4.30
C ASP A 85 4.34 1.04 3.41
N ALA A 86 4.21 1.74 2.26
CA ALA A 86 3.18 1.46 1.26
C ALA A 86 3.19 -0.03 0.83
N MET A 87 4.37 -0.63 0.67
CA MET A 87 4.46 -2.05 0.34
C MET A 87 3.98 -2.94 1.50
N TRP A 88 4.30 -2.62 2.76
CA TRP A 88 3.77 -3.39 3.90
C TRP A 88 2.26 -3.21 4.09
N GLN A 89 1.74 -2.00 3.86
CA GLN A 89 0.30 -1.71 3.85
C GLN A 89 -0.42 -2.62 2.84
N LEU A 90 0.10 -2.72 1.61
CA LEU A 90 -0.48 -3.58 0.56
C LEU A 90 -0.38 -5.08 0.88
N VAL A 91 0.69 -5.53 1.55
CA VAL A 91 0.77 -6.91 2.06
C VAL A 91 -0.35 -7.18 3.07
N GLY A 92 -0.54 -6.30 4.05
CA GLY A 92 -1.60 -6.42 5.05
C GLY A 92 -3.00 -6.37 4.44
N PHE A 93 -3.20 -5.44 3.49
CA PHE A 93 -4.45 -5.32 2.74
C PHE A 93 -4.78 -6.60 1.97
N TYR A 94 -3.81 -7.19 1.27
CA TYR A 94 -3.99 -8.46 0.55
C TYR A 94 -4.40 -9.61 1.47
N LEU A 95 -3.84 -9.70 2.68
CA LEU A 95 -4.25 -10.70 3.67
C LEU A 95 -5.72 -10.50 4.11
N GLY A 96 -6.13 -9.26 4.36
CA GLY A 96 -7.53 -8.93 4.65
C GLY A 96 -8.46 -9.21 3.49
N TRP A 97 -8.02 -8.89 2.27
CA TRP A 97 -8.74 -9.18 1.02
C TRP A 97 -8.98 -10.68 0.82
N LEU A 98 -8.00 -11.53 1.18
CA LEU A 98 -8.17 -12.98 1.20
C LEU A 98 -9.11 -13.50 2.31
N GLY A 99 -9.63 -12.63 3.17
CA GLY A 99 -10.50 -12.98 4.29
C GLY A 99 -9.77 -13.20 5.62
N GLY A 100 -8.48 -12.84 5.70
CA GLY A 100 -7.73 -12.90 6.95
C GLY A 100 -8.24 -11.91 8.00
N GLU A 101 -8.38 -12.38 9.23
CA GLU A 101 -8.79 -11.56 10.37
C GLU A 101 -7.59 -11.06 11.19
N GLY A 102 -7.79 -9.97 11.93
CA GLY A 102 -6.82 -9.39 12.85
C GLY A 102 -6.20 -8.08 12.37
N LYS A 103 -5.28 -7.55 13.18
CA LYS A 103 -4.64 -6.24 12.94
C LYS A 103 -3.30 -6.45 12.24
N GLY A 104 -3.12 -5.80 11.08
CA GLY A 104 -1.87 -5.86 10.32
C GLY A 104 -0.68 -5.30 11.10
N ARG A 105 0.45 -6.01 11.07
CA ARG A 105 1.75 -5.56 11.61
C ARG A 105 2.84 -6.00 10.66
N ALA A 106 3.67 -5.06 10.21
CA ALA A 106 4.86 -5.39 9.44
C ALA A 106 5.84 -6.17 10.34
N LEU A 107 6.38 -7.27 9.83
CA LEU A 107 7.35 -8.10 10.55
C LEU A 107 8.81 -7.81 10.13
N GLY A 108 8.99 -7.04 9.06
CA GLY A 108 10.29 -6.65 8.54
C GLY A 108 10.41 -6.88 7.03
N VAL A 109 11.64 -6.74 6.55
CA VAL A 109 12.03 -6.91 5.15
C VAL A 109 13.46 -7.45 5.13
N GLY A 110 13.79 -8.24 4.11
CA GLY A 110 15.13 -8.82 3.97
C GLY A 110 16.17 -7.78 3.54
N GLU A 111 16.09 -7.33 2.30
CA GLU A 111 17.00 -6.33 1.72
C GLU A 111 16.17 -5.22 1.07
N VAL A 112 16.58 -3.97 1.25
CA VAL A 112 15.98 -2.79 0.61
C VAL A 112 17.09 -2.02 -0.09
N LYS A 113 16.85 -1.61 -1.34
CA LYS A 113 17.74 -0.74 -2.10
C LYS A 113 16.96 0.47 -2.59
N PHE A 114 17.45 1.65 -2.25
CA PHE A 114 16.99 2.91 -2.84
C PHE A 114 18.04 3.37 -3.84
N THR A 115 17.71 3.37 -5.13
CA THR A 115 18.61 3.75 -6.24
C THR A 115 18.20 5.03 -6.94
N GLY A 116 17.11 5.65 -6.48
CA GLY A 116 16.54 6.87 -7.02
C GLY A 116 15.65 7.53 -5.97
N GLN A 117 14.90 8.54 -6.41
CA GLN A 117 14.13 9.40 -5.53
C GLN A 117 12.84 9.87 -6.20
N VAL A 118 11.87 10.30 -5.39
CA VAL A 118 10.62 10.90 -5.87
C VAL A 118 10.64 12.38 -5.53
N LEU A 119 10.63 13.22 -6.58
CA LEU A 119 10.61 14.67 -6.47
C LEU A 119 9.17 15.21 -6.59
N PRO A 120 8.90 16.45 -6.12
CA PRO A 120 7.59 17.12 -6.29
C PRO A 120 7.11 17.24 -7.75
N THR A 121 8.03 17.15 -8.70
CA THR A 121 7.76 17.23 -10.14
C THR A 121 7.32 15.89 -10.76
N ALA A 122 7.46 14.78 -10.04
CA ALA A 122 6.96 13.48 -10.47
C ALA A 122 5.43 13.51 -10.59
N LYS A 123 4.86 12.47 -11.23
CA LYS A 123 3.42 12.38 -11.49
C LYS A 123 2.76 11.25 -10.73
N VAL A 124 3.33 10.05 -10.79
CA VAL A 124 2.76 8.86 -10.18
C VAL A 124 3.90 8.01 -9.63
N VAL A 125 3.69 7.46 -8.43
CA VAL A 125 4.46 6.34 -7.89
C VAL A 125 3.63 5.08 -8.06
N THR A 126 4.21 4.02 -8.61
CA THR A 126 3.55 2.71 -8.75
C THR A 126 4.22 1.68 -7.84
N TYR A 127 3.43 1.02 -7.00
CA TYR A 127 3.84 -0.09 -6.15
C TYR A 127 3.44 -1.41 -6.79
N ARG A 128 4.38 -2.35 -6.95
CA ARG A 128 4.11 -3.68 -7.53
C ARG A 128 4.59 -4.78 -6.59
N LEU A 129 3.66 -5.58 -6.08
CA LEU A 129 3.94 -6.67 -5.15
C LEU A 129 3.78 -8.02 -5.85
N ASN A 130 4.77 -8.88 -5.65
CA ASN A 130 4.72 -10.28 -6.06
C ASN A 130 4.79 -11.15 -4.80
N PHE A 131 3.70 -11.81 -4.46
CA PHE A 131 3.65 -12.66 -3.29
C PHE A 131 4.46 -13.94 -3.54
N LYS A 132 5.25 -14.34 -2.54
CA LYS A 132 6.06 -15.58 -2.59
C LYS A 132 5.39 -16.73 -1.83
N ARG A 133 4.74 -16.41 -0.72
CA ARG A 133 4.06 -17.36 0.16
C ARG A 133 3.03 -16.61 1.00
N VAL A 134 1.86 -17.21 1.16
CA VAL A 134 0.80 -16.79 2.08
C VAL A 134 0.57 -17.96 3.02
N ILE A 135 0.47 -17.69 4.32
CA ILE A 135 0.14 -18.70 5.34
C ILE A 135 -1.23 -18.32 5.87
N GLN A 136 -2.23 -19.15 5.62
CA GLN A 136 -3.56 -19.05 6.20
C GLN A 136 -3.71 -20.15 7.25
N PRO A 137 -4.34 -19.86 8.40
CA PRO A 137 -4.69 -20.87 9.39
C PRO A 137 -5.75 -21.85 8.88
#